data_AF-A0A1I3BID1-F1
#
_entry.id   AF-A0A1I3BID1-F1
#
_cell.length_a   1.000
_cell.length_b   1.000
_cell.length_c   1.000
_cell.angle_alpha   90.00
_cell.angle_beta   90.00
_cell.angle_gamma   90.00
#
_symmetry.space_group_name_H-M   'P 1'
#
loop_
_entity.id
_entity.type
_entity.pdbx_description
1 polymer ?
#
loop_
_entity_poly.entity_id
_entity_poly.type
_entity_poly.pdbx_seq_one_letter_code
_entity_poly.pdbx_strand_id
1 'polypeptide(L)'
;MVPSLARMSVIIKSQHETSVMTGNYEMAYICGLLCRLTGTVPPSLETPVQLQEDMMKLLENYSPEDDREKVVIKMLKFYKPDGLLDDQVRELYRMGLEEKTPWKR
;
A
#
# COMPACT_ATOMS: atom_id res chain seq x y z
N MET A 1 -1.14 16.72 -6.59
CA MET A 1 -1.54 17.03 -5.20
C MET A 1 -2.07 15.80 -4.46
N VAL A 2 -2.96 15.00 -5.04
CA VAL A 2 -3.49 13.79 -4.38
C VAL A 2 -2.41 12.73 -4.09
N PRO A 3 -1.46 12.42 -5.00
CA PRO A 3 -0.46 11.38 -4.73
C PRO A 3 0.44 11.69 -3.52
N SER A 4 0.93 12.93 -3.41
CA SER A 4 1.71 13.37 -2.26
C SER A 4 0.93 13.30 -0.94
N LEU A 5 -0.37 13.62 -0.96
CA LEU A 5 -1.23 13.55 0.23
C LEU A 5 -1.50 12.11 0.65
N ALA A 6 -1.78 11.21 -0.30
CA ALA A 6 -2.01 9.80 -0.02
C ALA A 6 -0.76 9.13 0.57
N ARG A 7 0.41 9.38 -0.03
CA ARG A 7 1.71 8.93 0.50
C ARG A 7 1.92 9.42 1.94
N MET A 8 1.73 10.72 2.18
CA MET A 8 1.94 11.31 3.51
C MET A 8 0.94 10.77 4.54
N SER A 9 -0.32 10.59 4.14
CA SER A 9 -1.36 9.98 4.97
C SER A 9 -0.95 8.58 5.42
N VAL A 10 -0.48 7.74 4.49
CA VAL A 10 0.01 6.38 4.81
C VAL A 10 1.16 6.42 5.81
N ILE A 11 2.15 7.31 5.61
CA ILE A 11 3.31 7.42 6.51
C ILE A 11 2.91 7.84 7.92
N ILE A 12 1.91 8.72 8.05
CA ILE A 12 1.38 9.13 9.36
C ILE A 12 0.60 7.97 9.98
N LYS A 13 -0.29 7.33 9.21
CA LYS A 13 -1.12 6.21 9.68
C LYS A 13 -0.31 5.00 10.11
N SER A 14 0.81 4.72 9.45
CA SER A 14 1.71 3.61 9.81
C SER A 14 2.34 3.77 11.20
N GLN A 15 2.27 4.96 11.81
CA GLN A 15 2.76 5.24 13.16
C GLN A 15 1.71 4.96 14.25
N HIS A 16 0.47 4.63 13.87
CA HIS A 16 -0.66 4.46 14.79
C HIS A 16 -1.42 3.16 14.51
N GLU A 17 -1.41 2.22 15.46
CA GLU A 17 -1.98 0.87 15.30
C GLU A 17 -3.51 0.82 15.08
N THR A 18 -4.21 1.91 15.41
CA THR A 18 -5.67 2.06 15.26
C THR A 18 -6.08 2.65 13.92
N SER A 19 -5.11 3.02 13.07
CA SER A 19 -5.39 3.60 11.75
C SER A 19 -6.06 2.61 10.82
N VAL A 20 -6.84 3.15 9.88
CA VAL A 20 -7.48 2.41 8.79
C VAL A 20 -7.20 3.08 7.44
N MET A 21 -7.16 2.26 6.40
CA MET A 21 -7.06 2.72 5.02
C MET A 21 -8.40 3.33 4.58
N THR A 22 -8.36 4.49 3.93
CA THR A 22 -9.54 5.29 3.59
C THR A 22 -9.83 5.38 2.10
N GLY A 23 -8.97 4.80 1.23
CA GLY A 23 -9.21 4.83 -0.21
C GLY A 23 -8.17 4.08 -1.05
N ASN A 24 -8.50 3.83 -2.32
CA ASN A 24 -7.66 3.09 -3.27
C ASN A 24 -6.29 3.75 -3.51
N TYR A 25 -6.20 5.07 -3.35
CA TYR A 25 -4.94 5.80 -3.42
C TYR A 25 -3.93 5.32 -2.37
N GLU A 26 -4.35 5.19 -1.11
CA GLU A 26 -3.50 4.71 -0.03
C GLU A 26 -3.16 3.23 -0.23
N MET A 27 -4.14 2.45 -0.68
CA MET A 27 -3.98 1.03 -0.96
C MET A 27 -2.93 0.79 -2.04
N ALA A 28 -3.05 1.46 -3.19
CA ALA A 28 -2.13 1.31 -4.30
C ALA A 28 -0.69 1.66 -3.88
N TYR A 29 -0.50 2.77 -3.17
CA TYR A 29 0.83 3.11 -2.66
C TYR A 29 1.38 2.05 -1.70
N ILE A 30 0.57 1.54 -0.76
CA ILE A 30 0.98 0.50 0.18
C ILE A 30 1.35 -0.79 -0.55
N CYS A 31 0.55 -1.22 -1.54
CA CYS A 31 0.84 -2.41 -2.32
C CYS A 31 2.19 -2.30 -3.05
N GLY A 32 2.46 -1.15 -3.67
CA GLY A 32 3.74 -0.89 -4.31
C GLY A 32 4.90 -0.86 -3.32
N LEU A 33 4.72 -0.16 -2.19
CA LEU A 33 5.73 -0.08 -1.13
C LEU A 33 6.06 -1.44 -0.55
N LEU A 34 5.05 -2.26 -0.25
CA LEU A 34 5.25 -3.61 0.29
C LEU A 34 5.99 -4.49 -0.71
N CYS A 35 5.66 -4.45 -2.01
CA CYS A 35 6.45 -5.16 -3.03
C CYS A 35 7.93 -4.74 -3.02
N ARG A 36 8.18 -3.44 -2.85
CA ARG A 36 9.53 -2.89 -2.82
C ARG A 36 10.30 -3.36 -1.58
N LEU A 37 9.63 -3.45 -0.43
CA LEU A 37 10.21 -3.90 0.85
C LEU A 37 10.45 -5.41 0.87
N THR A 38 9.47 -6.21 0.41
CA THR A 38 9.59 -7.67 0.36
C THR A 38 10.49 -8.17 -0.77
N GLY A 39 10.77 -7.32 -1.77
CA GLY A 39 11.52 -7.70 -2.97
C GLY A 39 10.76 -8.67 -3.88
N THR A 40 9.44 -8.79 -3.73
CA THR A 40 8.60 -9.68 -4.54
C THR A 40 8.34 -9.08 -5.92
N VAL A 41 8.03 -9.95 -6.89
CA VAL A 41 7.54 -9.50 -8.20
C VAL A 41 6.23 -8.73 -8.03
N PRO A 42 6.15 -7.47 -8.49
CA PRO A 42 4.94 -6.66 -8.35
C PRO A 42 3.76 -7.27 -9.12
N PRO A 43 2.59 -7.49 -8.49
CA PRO A 43 1.39 -7.94 -9.19
C PRO A 43 0.86 -6.89 -10.17
N SER A 44 0.11 -7.32 -11.18
CA SER A 44 -0.50 -6.41 -12.15
C SER A 44 -1.64 -5.60 -11.50
N LEU A 45 -1.67 -4.29 -11.73
CA LEU A 45 -2.77 -3.43 -11.32
C LEU A 45 -3.88 -3.42 -12.37
N GLU A 46 -4.62 -4.53 -12.48
CA GLU A 46 -5.81 -4.65 -13.34
C GLU A 46 -7.04 -4.08 -12.68
N THR A 47 -7.27 -4.45 -11.41
CA THR A 47 -8.32 -3.89 -10.57
C THR A 47 -7.82 -3.68 -9.14
N PRO A 48 -8.37 -2.70 -8.39
CA PRO A 48 -8.03 -2.49 -6.98
C PRO A 48 -8.25 -3.73 -6.11
N VAL A 49 -9.33 -4.47 -6.35
CA VAL A 49 -9.68 -5.71 -5.63
C VAL A 49 -8.66 -6.81 -5.89
N GLN A 50 -8.36 -7.07 -7.17
CA GLN A 50 -7.38 -8.09 -7.56
C GLN A 50 -5.98 -7.79 -7.00
N LEU A 51 -5.56 -6.52 -7.06
CA LEU A 51 -4.29 -6.09 -6.50
C LEU A 51 -4.21 -6.41 -4.99
N GLN A 52 -5.25 -6.09 -4.22
CA GLN A 52 -5.27 -6.39 -2.80
C GLN A 52 -5.20 -7.91 -2.54
N GLU A 53 -6.01 -8.71 -3.24
CA GLU A 53 -6.03 -10.16 -3.06
C GLU A 53 -4.66 -10.79 -3.36
N ASP A 54 -4.01 -10.37 -4.44
CA ASP A 54 -2.70 -10.90 -4.82
C ASP A 54 -1.61 -10.45 -3.85
N MET A 55 -1.68 -9.20 -3.36
CA MET A 55 -0.79 -8.75 -2.29
C MET A 55 -0.99 -9.55 -1.00
N MET A 56 -2.23 -9.85 -0.61
CA MET A 56 -2.49 -10.63 0.60
C MET A 56 -1.97 -12.07 0.48
N LYS A 57 -2.04 -12.68 -0.71
CA LYS A 57 -1.43 -13.99 -0.97
C LYS A 57 0.10 -13.93 -0.87
N LEU A 58 0.73 -12.89 -1.42
CA LEU A 58 2.18 -12.70 -1.32
C LEU A 58 2.64 -12.52 0.13
N LEU A 59 1.80 -11.89 0.96
CA LEU A 59 2.10 -11.58 2.35
C LEU A 59 1.72 -12.68 3.35
N GLU A 60 1.10 -13.79 2.91
CA GLU A 60 0.60 -14.84 3.81
C GLU A 60 1.70 -15.45 4.69
N ASN A 61 2.92 -15.58 4.15
CA ASN A 61 4.10 -16.08 4.86
C ASN A 61 5.14 -15.00 5.17
N TYR A 62 4.81 -13.73 4.94
CA TYR A 62 5.72 -12.62 5.19
C TYR A 62 5.71 -12.22 6.66
N SER A 63 6.89 -12.13 7.27
CA SER A 63 7.05 -11.54 8.60
C SER A 63 7.46 -10.08 8.45
N PRO A 64 6.65 -9.12 8.95
CA PRO A 64 7.01 -7.70 8.93
C PRO A 64 8.33 -7.46 9.68
N GLU A 65 9.18 -6.60 9.15
CA GLU A 65 10.47 -6.24 9.76
C GLU A 65 10.32 -5.17 10.86
N ASP A 66 9.31 -4.31 10.75
CA ASP A 66 9.04 -3.25 11.71
C ASP A 66 7.55 -3.07 12.04
N ASP A 67 7.27 -2.25 13.07
CA ASP A 67 5.90 -1.96 13.51
C ASP A 67 5.09 -1.22 12.42
N ARG A 68 5.73 -0.42 11.56
CA ARG A 68 5.05 0.34 10.51
C ARG A 68 4.53 -0.61 9.43
N GLU A 69 5.33 -1.58 9.02
CA GLU A 69 4.95 -2.65 8.10
C GLU A 69 3.77 -3.45 8.66
N LYS A 70 3.85 -3.85 9.93
CA LYS A 70 2.75 -4.54 10.62
C LYS A 70 1.45 -3.73 10.57
N VAL A 71 1.51 -2.41 10.81
CA VAL A 71 0.35 -1.54 10.74
C VAL A 71 -0.19 -1.43 9.31
N VAL A 72 0.65 -1.23 8.29
CA VAL A 72 0.16 -1.12 6.90
C VAL A 72 -0.40 -2.43 6.37
N ILE A 73 0.17 -3.58 6.73
CA ILE A 73 -0.35 -4.90 6.37
C ILE A 73 -1.71 -5.13 7.03
N LYS A 74 -1.85 -4.75 8.30
CA LYS A 74 -3.16 -4.76 9.00
C LYS A 74 -4.17 -3.87 8.29
N MET A 75 -3.80 -2.63 7.94
CA MET A 75 -4.67 -1.71 7.23
C MET A 75 -5.11 -2.28 5.88
N LEU A 76 -4.17 -2.86 5.11
CA LEU A 76 -4.44 -3.49 3.83
C LEU A 76 -5.40 -4.67 3.97
N LYS A 77 -5.22 -5.52 4.99
CA LYS A 77 -6.08 -6.69 5.25
C LYS A 77 -7.55 -6.33 5.52
N PHE A 78 -7.81 -5.21 6.20
CA PHE A 78 -9.16 -4.80 6.57
C PHE A 78 -9.79 -3.81 5.58
N TYR A 79 -9.03 -3.35 4.60
CA TYR A 79 -9.56 -2.46 3.57
C TYR A 79 -10.47 -3.23 2.60
N LYS A 80 -11.48 -2.55 2.05
CA LYS A 80 -12.31 -3.07 0.96
C LYS A 80 -12.21 -2.09 -0.21
N PRO A 81 -11.42 -2.43 -1.24
CA PRO A 81 -11.28 -1.59 -2.41
C PRO A 81 -12.62 -1.42 -3.14
N ASP A 82 -12.83 -0.24 -3.70
CA ASP A 82 -13.90 0.00 -4.67
C ASP A 82 -13.37 -0.12 -6.12
N GLY A 83 -14.23 0.11 -7.11
CA GLY A 83 -13.85 0.03 -8.52
C GLY A 83 -13.04 1.22 -9.06
N LEU A 84 -12.69 2.21 -8.23
CA LEU A 84 -11.97 3.41 -8.69
C LEU A 84 -10.53 3.06 -9.08
N LEU A 85 -10.24 3.13 -10.37
CA LEU A 85 -8.89 2.93 -10.92
C LEU A 85 -8.57 4.02 -11.95
N ASP A 86 -8.25 5.21 -11.45
CA ASP A 86 -7.80 6.34 -12.27
C ASP A 86 -6.27 6.36 -12.42
N ASP A 87 -5.74 7.37 -13.11
CA ASP A 87 -4.31 7.52 -13.34
C ASP A 87 -3.53 7.80 -12.05
N GLN A 88 -4.15 8.43 -11.05
CA GLN A 88 -3.50 8.74 -9.78
C GLN A 88 -3.36 7.49 -8.90
N VAL A 89 -4.31 6.54 -8.95
CA VAL A 89 -4.16 5.22 -8.31
C VAL A 89 -2.97 4.47 -8.93
N ARG A 90 -2.84 4.49 -10.27
CA ARG A 90 -1.69 3.87 -10.96
C ARG A 90 -0.37 4.56 -10.64
N GLU A 91 -0.37 5.89 -10.59
CA GLU A 91 0.79 6.69 -10.19
C GLU A 91 1.24 6.31 -8.77
N LEU A 92 0.30 6.20 -7.82
CA LEU A 92 0.60 5.84 -6.45
C LEU A 92 1.17 4.44 -6.31
N TYR A 93 0.65 3.47 -7.06
CA TYR A 93 1.23 2.14 -7.13
C TYR A 93 2.70 2.20 -7.59
N ARG A 94 2.98 2.92 -8.67
CA ARG A 94 4.34 3.13 -9.17
C ARG A 94 5.23 3.86 -8.17
N MET A 95 4.71 4.90 -7.51
CA MET A 95 5.43 5.63 -6.47
C MET A 95 5.83 4.73 -5.31
N GLY A 96 4.98 3.78 -4.91
CA GLY A 96 5.31 2.78 -3.90
C GLY A 96 6.44 1.85 -4.36
N LEU A 97 6.39 1.37 -5.61
CA LEU A 97 7.42 0.51 -6.19
C LEU A 97 8.78 1.20 -6.31
N GLU A 98 8.76 2.49 -6.66
CA GLU A 98 9.97 3.32 -6.85
C GLU A 98 10.41 4.05 -5.56
N GLU A 99 9.79 3.76 -4.41
CA GLU A 99 10.06 4.47 -3.15
C GLU A 99 11.52 4.28 -2.70
N LYS A 100 12.20 5.41 -2.49
CA LYS A 100 13.62 5.46 -2.09
C LYS A 100 13.80 5.76 -0.61
N THR A 101 12.81 6.41 0.00
CA THR A 101 12.83 6.85 1.38
C THR A 101 11.53 6.45 2.09
N PRO A 102 11.33 5.14 2.32
CA PRO A 102 10.19 4.66 3.08
C PRO A 102 10.05 5.43 4.38
N TRP A 103 8.81 5.74 4.75
CA TRP A 103 8.46 6.32 6.05
C TRP A 103 8.96 7.75 6.34
N LYS A 104 9.68 8.39 5.40
CA LYS A 104 10.09 9.79 5.50
C LYS A 104 9.00 10.69 4.93
N ARG A 105 8.51 11.61 5.76
CA ARG A 105 7.51 12.62 5.37
C ARG A 105 8.05 13.55 4.30
#